data_AF-A0AAV2BNY6-F1
#
_entry.id   AF-A0AAV2BNY6-F1
#
_cell.length_a   1.000
_cell.length_b   1.000
_cell.length_c   1.000
_cell.angle_alpha   90.00
_cell.angle_beta   90.00
_cell.angle_gamma   90.00
#
_symmetry.space_group_name_H-M   'P 1'
#
loop_
_entity.id
_entity.type
_entity.pdbx_description
1 polymer ?
#
loop_
_entity_poly.entity_id
_entity_poly.type
_entity_poly.pdbx_seq_one_letter_code
_entity_poly.pdbx_strand_id
1 'polypeptide(L)'
;MLESIQQDVKEIKQSLKTSRGPVPTLPPSCPRFPCEHPDDLITLEGMLKDEDMFKIICDFLSSIGGNSAKDCTKRILGKLLSTSLSLQYNWKGTRGVKLGFSTFVLINKLIFGAVRNNIICSAATEVEVQEATKKWLMYAKDRDGGRNQRANLMANVIN
;
A
#
# COMPACT_ATOMS: atom_id res chain seq x y z
N MET A 1 32.08 -14.39 -32.03
CA MET A 1 30.72 -14.98 -32.20
C MET A 1 30.14 -15.42 -30.85
N LEU A 2 30.85 -16.26 -30.08
CA LEU A 2 30.40 -16.69 -28.73
C LEU A 2 30.24 -15.52 -27.73
N GLU A 3 31.17 -14.55 -27.73
CA GLU A 3 31.12 -13.37 -26.86
C GLU A 3 29.92 -12.45 -27.15
N SER A 4 29.55 -12.29 -28.43
CA SER A 4 28.36 -11.53 -28.83
C SER A 4 27.08 -12.18 -28.28
N ILE A 5 26.97 -13.51 -28.40
CA ILE A 5 25.81 -14.26 -27.87
C ILE A 5 25.72 -14.13 -26.34
N GLN A 6 26.86 -14.16 -25.63
CA GLN A 6 26.88 -13.97 -24.18
C GLN A 6 26.44 -12.56 -23.77
N GLN A 7 26.83 -11.54 -24.54
CA GLN A 7 26.42 -10.15 -24.32
C GLN A 7 24.92 -9.97 -24.56
N ASP A 8 24.38 -10.51 -25.66
CA ASP A 8 22.95 -10.44 -25.98
C ASP A 8 22.10 -11.15 -24.89
N VAL A 9 22.53 -12.32 -24.41
CA VAL A 9 21.85 -13.03 -23.31
C VAL A 9 21.86 -12.22 -22.01
N LYS A 10 22.94 -11.48 -21.73
CA LYS A 10 23.04 -10.62 -20.56
C LYS A 10 22.07 -9.44 -20.66
N GLU A 11 21.97 -8.82 -21.83
CA GLU A 11 21.04 -7.71 -22.09
C GLU A 11 19.58 -8.15 -22.05
N ILE A 12 19.26 -9.32 -22.60
CA ILE A 12 17.92 -9.92 -22.51
C ILE A 12 17.55 -10.20 -21.05
N LYS A 13 18.46 -10.80 -20.27
CA LYS A 13 18.22 -11.03 -18.83
C LYS A 13 18.04 -9.73 -18.05
N GLN A 14 18.76 -8.68 -18.41
CA GLN A 14 18.62 -7.35 -17.81
C GLN A 14 17.24 -6.74 -18.16
N SER A 15 16.81 -6.87 -19.42
CA SER A 15 15.54 -6.37 -19.93
C SER A 15 14.32 -7.14 -19.38
N LEU A 16 14.48 -8.45 -19.14
CA LEU A 16 13.45 -9.26 -18.48
C LEU A 16 13.29 -8.91 -17.00
N LYS A 17 14.36 -8.46 -16.32
CA LYS A 17 14.26 -7.96 -14.94
C LYS A 17 13.54 -6.62 -14.85
N THR A 18 13.56 -5.81 -15.90
CA THR A 18 12.88 -4.50 -15.96
C THR A 18 11.47 -4.58 -16.57
N SER A 19 11.19 -5.61 -17.37
CA SER A 19 9.85 -5.89 -17.91
C SER A 19 8.92 -6.40 -16.81
N ARG A 20 7.81 -5.68 -16.57
CA ARG A 20 6.78 -6.14 -15.64
C ARG A 20 5.95 -7.23 -16.31
N GLY A 21 5.87 -8.40 -15.68
CA GLY A 21 4.96 -9.47 -16.07
C GLY A 21 3.48 -9.06 -15.94
N PRO A 22 2.55 -9.94 -16.34
CA PRO A 22 1.12 -9.70 -16.13
C PRO A 22 0.80 -9.47 -14.65
N VAL A 23 -0.19 -8.63 -14.37
CA VAL A 23 -0.65 -8.38 -13.00
C VAL A 23 -1.14 -9.69 -12.39
N PRO A 24 -0.58 -10.14 -11.25
CA PRO A 24 -1.00 -11.38 -10.62
C PRO A 24 -2.47 -11.32 -10.24
N THR A 25 -3.21 -12.40 -10.51
CA THR A 25 -4.54 -12.59 -9.98
C THR A 25 -4.45 -13.01 -8.52
N LEU A 26 -5.22 -12.37 -7.65
CA LEU A 26 -5.26 -12.74 -6.25
C LEU A 26 -5.95 -14.11 -6.07
N PRO A 27 -5.42 -14.98 -5.19
CA PRO A 27 -6.05 -16.25 -4.88
C PRO A 27 -7.45 -16.06 -4.26
N PRO A 28 -8.39 -17.01 -4.43
CA PRO A 28 -9.72 -16.93 -3.81
C PRO A 28 -9.69 -16.89 -2.27
N SER A 29 -8.60 -17.35 -1.65
CA SER A 29 -8.37 -17.28 -0.21
C SER A 29 -8.02 -15.88 0.28
N CYS A 30 -7.65 -14.95 -0.61
CA CYS A 30 -7.28 -13.58 -0.25
C CYS A 30 -8.53 -12.77 0.13
N PRO A 31 -8.49 -11.96 1.21
CA PRO A 31 -9.60 -11.08 1.53
C PRO A 31 -9.89 -10.13 0.37
N ARG A 32 -11.18 -9.81 0.19
CA ARG A 32 -11.60 -8.88 -0.84
C ARG A 32 -11.04 -7.50 -0.52
N PHE A 33 -10.37 -6.90 -1.50
CA PHE A 33 -9.91 -5.52 -1.41
C PHE A 33 -10.94 -4.54 -2.00
N PRO A 34 -11.18 -3.38 -1.35
CA PRO A 34 -10.57 -2.95 -0.09
C PRO A 34 -11.13 -3.70 1.12
N CYS A 35 -10.32 -3.88 2.17
CA CYS A 35 -10.76 -4.38 3.47
C CYS A 35 -11.75 -3.38 4.10
N GLU A 36 -12.81 -3.91 4.69
CA GLU A 36 -13.92 -3.12 5.26
C GLU A 36 -14.00 -3.28 6.78
N HIS A 37 -13.52 -4.40 7.32
CA HIS A 37 -13.58 -4.74 8.73
C HIS A 37 -12.19 -4.97 9.34
N PRO A 38 -11.99 -4.70 10.65
CA PRO A 38 -10.75 -5.03 11.34
C PRO A 38 -10.31 -6.49 11.19
N ASP A 39 -11.27 -7.42 11.17
CA ASP A 39 -11.01 -8.86 11.02
C ASP A 39 -10.40 -9.21 9.65
N ASP A 40 -10.69 -8.43 8.61
CA ASP A 40 -10.06 -8.60 7.29
C ASP A 40 -8.55 -8.35 7.37
N LEU A 41 -8.11 -7.37 8.19
CA LEU A 41 -6.70 -7.07 8.38
C LEU A 41 -6.00 -8.11 9.23
N ILE A 42 -6.68 -8.68 10.23
CA ILE A 42 -6.16 -9.80 11.01
C ILE A 42 -5.97 -11.01 10.10
N THR A 43 -6.95 -11.29 9.23
CA THR A 43 -6.89 -12.38 8.25
C THR A 43 -5.76 -12.17 7.27
N LEU A 44 -5.66 -10.96 6.68
CA LEU A 44 -4.58 -10.60 5.76
C LEU A 44 -3.20 -10.74 6.43
N GLU A 45 -3.02 -10.19 7.64
CA GLU A 45 -1.77 -10.30 8.39
C GLU A 45 -1.38 -11.77 8.65
N GLY A 46 -2.36 -12.63 8.95
CA GLY A 46 -2.15 -14.07 9.10
C GLY A 46 -1.71 -14.75 7.81
N MET A 47 -2.36 -14.42 6.69
CA MET A 47 -2.03 -14.97 5.37
C MET A 47 -0.64 -14.58 4.88
N LEU A 48 -0.18 -13.37 5.21
CA LEU A 48 1.13 -12.86 4.81
C LEU A 48 2.33 -13.58 5.47
N LYS A 49 2.07 -14.54 6.37
CA LYS A 49 3.10 -15.44 6.90
C LYS A 49 3.58 -16.46 5.86
N ASP A 50 2.74 -16.77 4.89
CA ASP A 50 3.09 -17.59 3.73
C ASP A 50 3.86 -16.71 2.73
N GLU A 51 5.08 -17.12 2.38
CA GLU A 51 5.98 -16.32 1.53
C GLU A 51 5.46 -16.19 0.09
N ASP A 52 4.80 -17.23 -0.43
CA ASP A 52 4.22 -17.20 -1.77
C ASP A 52 3.02 -16.24 -1.81
N MET A 53 2.16 -16.30 -0.80
CA MET A 53 1.05 -15.36 -0.64
C MET A 53 1.57 -13.93 -0.48
N PHE A 54 2.60 -13.71 0.35
CA PHE A 54 3.24 -12.41 0.51
C PHE A 54 3.71 -11.88 -0.84
N LYS A 55 4.44 -12.70 -1.61
CA LYS A 55 4.97 -12.31 -2.92
C LYS A 55 3.85 -11.97 -3.91
N ILE A 56 2.82 -12.81 -4.02
CA ILE A 56 1.70 -12.60 -4.94
C ILE A 56 0.97 -11.29 -4.63
N ILE A 57 0.65 -11.04 -3.36
CA ILE A 57 -0.04 -9.81 -2.95
C ILE A 57 0.88 -8.60 -3.13
N CYS A 58 2.18 -8.74 -2.84
CA CYS A 58 3.15 -7.67 -3.04
C CYS A 58 3.20 -7.24 -4.52
N ASP A 59 3.35 -8.21 -5.43
CA ASP A 59 3.40 -7.98 -6.87
C ASP A 59 2.07 -7.38 -7.39
N PHE A 60 0.93 -7.85 -6.89
CA PHE A 60 -0.38 -7.26 -7.18
C PHE A 60 -0.48 -5.80 -6.73
N LEU A 61 -0.02 -5.45 -5.53
CA LEU A 61 -0.05 -4.07 -5.04
C LEU A 61 0.98 -3.18 -5.77
N SER A 62 2.13 -3.72 -6.14
CA SER A 62 3.14 -3.03 -6.94
C SER A 62 2.62 -2.61 -8.31
N SER A 63 1.66 -3.36 -8.88
CA SER A 63 1.09 -3.04 -10.19
C SER A 63 0.26 -1.75 -10.19
N ILE A 64 -0.15 -1.25 -9.02
CA ILE A 64 -0.90 0.01 -8.88
C ILE A 64 -0.05 1.21 -9.34
N GLY A 65 1.25 1.17 -9.07
CA GLY A 65 2.20 2.24 -9.42
C GLY A 65 1.95 3.57 -8.70
N GLY A 66 2.46 4.64 -9.30
CA GLY A 66 2.44 6.00 -8.76
C GLY A 66 3.69 6.78 -9.15
N ASN A 67 3.64 8.10 -8.94
CA ASN A 67 4.68 9.03 -9.41
C ASN A 67 5.72 9.41 -8.33
N SER A 68 5.55 8.94 -7.10
CA SER A 68 6.48 9.15 -5.98
C SER A 68 6.21 8.13 -4.89
N ALA A 69 7.16 7.93 -3.97
CA ALA A 69 6.97 7.00 -2.84
C ALA A 69 5.69 7.32 -2.04
N LYS A 70 5.43 8.62 -1.81
CA LYS A 70 4.22 9.12 -1.16
C LYS A 70 2.95 8.80 -1.95
N ASP A 71 2.95 9.03 -3.26
CA ASP A 71 1.79 8.73 -4.12
C ASP A 71 1.52 7.22 -4.18
N CYS A 72 2.56 6.42 -4.45
CA CYS A 72 2.49 4.94 -4.42
C CYS A 72 1.89 4.44 -3.10
N THR A 73 2.42 4.90 -1.97
CA THR A 73 1.93 4.50 -0.64
C THR A 73 0.45 4.80 -0.48
N LYS A 74 0.01 6.01 -0.85
CA LYS A 74 -1.41 6.40 -0.73
C LYS A 74 -2.33 5.58 -1.63
N ARG A 75 -1.89 5.26 -2.85
CA ARG A 75 -2.67 4.45 -3.80
C ARG A 75 -2.77 3.00 -3.33
N ILE A 76 -1.68 2.43 -2.84
CA ILE A 76 -1.65 1.10 -2.23
C ILE A 76 -2.59 1.05 -1.02
N LEU A 77 -2.51 2.03 -0.11
CA LEU A 77 -3.41 2.12 1.03
C LEU A 77 -4.88 2.26 0.62
N GLY A 78 -5.18 3.06 -0.41
CA GLY A 78 -6.54 3.20 -0.94
C GLY A 78 -7.06 1.95 -1.64
N LYS A 79 -6.17 1.07 -2.12
CA LYS A 79 -6.55 -0.25 -2.63
C LYS A 79 -6.78 -1.25 -1.49
N LEU A 80 -5.96 -1.19 -0.44
CA LEU A 80 -6.02 -2.10 0.70
C LEU A 80 -7.16 -1.80 1.67
N LEU A 81 -7.43 -0.53 1.95
CA LEU A 81 -8.29 -0.10 3.06
C LEU A 81 -9.42 0.79 2.55
N SER A 82 -10.64 0.46 2.95
CA SER A 82 -11.79 1.34 2.72
C SER A 82 -11.66 2.62 3.56
N THR A 83 -12.37 3.69 3.17
CA THR A 83 -12.42 4.91 3.98
C THR A 83 -13.00 4.63 5.36
N SER A 84 -14.10 3.85 5.45
CA SER A 84 -14.76 3.47 6.71
C SER A 84 -13.82 2.73 7.65
N LEU A 85 -13.06 1.76 7.15
CA LEU A 85 -12.04 1.07 7.96
C LEU A 85 -10.93 2.03 8.37
N SER A 86 -10.42 2.84 7.45
CA SER A 86 -9.34 3.81 7.72
C SER A 86 -9.66 4.77 8.87
N LEU A 87 -10.93 5.13 9.06
CA LEU A 87 -11.35 6.03 10.15
C LEU A 87 -11.11 5.43 11.54
N GLN A 88 -11.15 4.11 11.66
CA GLN A 88 -10.97 3.39 12.93
C GLN A 88 -9.49 3.32 13.35
N TYR A 89 -8.56 3.61 12.44
CA TYR A 89 -7.13 3.49 12.67
C TYR A 89 -6.41 4.84 12.74
N ASN A 90 -5.32 4.86 13.49
CA ASN A 90 -4.19 5.75 13.24
C ASN A 90 -2.91 4.91 13.34
N TRP A 91 -1.73 5.53 13.23
CA TRP A 91 -0.48 4.76 13.25
C TRP A 91 -0.24 4.00 14.56
N LYS A 92 -0.27 4.66 15.72
CA LYS A 92 0.06 4.05 17.02
C LYS A 92 -1.16 3.50 17.78
N GLY A 93 -2.36 3.88 17.36
CA GLY A 93 -3.58 3.78 18.14
C GLY A 93 -3.75 4.95 19.10
N THR A 94 -4.95 5.08 19.64
CA THR A 94 -5.29 6.00 20.72
C THR A 94 -6.12 5.21 21.72
N ARG A 95 -5.68 5.15 22.98
CA ARG A 95 -6.26 4.32 24.06
C ARG A 95 -7.79 4.31 24.00
N GLY A 96 -8.37 3.19 23.55
CA GLY A 96 -9.82 2.95 23.47
C GLY A 96 -10.59 3.65 22.34
N VAL A 97 -9.95 4.53 21.55
CA VAL A 97 -10.62 5.32 20.50
C VAL A 97 -10.25 4.85 19.10
N LYS A 98 -8.96 4.64 18.84
CA LYS A 98 -8.46 4.22 17.53
C LYS A 98 -7.51 3.05 17.65
N LEU A 99 -7.62 2.11 16.73
CA LEU A 99 -6.71 0.98 16.60
C LEU A 99 -5.37 1.42 16.01
N GLY A 100 -4.30 0.70 16.37
CA GLY A 100 -2.94 1.01 15.91
C GLY A 100 -2.56 0.22 14.66
N PHE A 101 -2.44 0.89 13.52
CA PHE A 101 -2.07 0.26 12.27
C PHE A 101 -0.62 -0.26 12.25
N SER A 102 0.26 0.30 13.09
CA SER A 102 1.64 -0.17 13.24
C SER A 102 1.75 -1.57 13.87
N THR A 103 0.64 -2.15 14.34
CA THR A 103 0.61 -3.52 14.89
C THR A 103 0.62 -4.60 13.81
N PHE A 104 0.22 -4.27 12.58
CA PHE A 104 0.21 -5.18 11.43
C PHE A 104 1.58 -5.19 10.73
N VAL A 105 2.56 -5.89 11.31
CA VAL A 105 3.96 -5.86 10.87
C VAL A 105 4.12 -6.34 9.43
N LEU A 106 3.44 -7.42 9.05
CA LEU A 106 3.55 -8.01 7.71
C LEU A 106 2.83 -7.17 6.66
N ILE A 107 1.67 -6.59 6.98
CA ILE A 107 1.01 -5.61 6.10
C ILE A 107 1.90 -4.38 5.89
N ASN A 108 2.56 -3.87 6.93
CA ASN A 108 3.49 -2.74 6.79
C ASN A 108 4.70 -3.12 5.90
N LYS A 109 5.27 -4.32 6.09
CA LYS A 109 6.34 -4.86 5.23
C LYS A 109 5.87 -5.03 3.78
N LEU A 110 4.64 -5.48 3.59
CA LEU A 110 4.01 -5.65 2.28
C LEU A 110 3.87 -4.31 1.55
N ILE A 111 3.36 -3.26 2.22
CA ILE A 111 3.24 -1.91 1.64
C ILE A 111 4.61 -1.40 1.22
N PHE A 112 5.62 -1.60 2.06
CA PHE A 112 6.98 -1.17 1.77
C PHE A 112 7.60 -1.90 0.58
N GLY A 113 7.48 -3.23 0.54
CA GLY A 113 7.92 -4.04 -0.62
C GLY A 113 7.20 -3.60 -1.89
N ALA A 114 5.90 -3.38 -1.81
CA ALA A 114 5.09 -3.00 -2.94
C ALA A 114 5.50 -1.62 -3.52
N VAL A 115 5.83 -0.66 -2.66
CA VAL A 115 6.36 0.66 -3.06
C VAL A 115 7.72 0.54 -3.73
N ARG A 116 8.65 -0.24 -3.17
CA ARG A 116 10.02 -0.38 -3.71
C ARG A 116 10.09 -1.16 -5.01
N ASN A 117 9.13 -2.04 -5.25
CA ASN A 117 8.98 -2.72 -6.54
C ASN A 117 8.56 -1.76 -7.67
N ASN A 118 8.11 -0.53 -7.36
CA ASN A 118 7.99 0.50 -8.37
C ASN A 118 9.36 1.11 -8.68
N ILE A 119 9.76 1.07 -9.96
CA ILE A 119 11.08 1.53 -10.43
C ILE A 119 11.42 2.97 -10.03
N ILE A 120 10.41 3.85 -9.97
CA ILE A 120 10.55 5.26 -9.57
C ILE A 120 10.84 5.39 -8.06
N CYS A 121 10.48 4.37 -7.27
CA CYS A 121 10.46 4.41 -5.80
C CYS A 121 11.32 3.30 -5.17
N SER A 122 12.23 2.69 -5.93
CA SER A 122 13.07 1.58 -5.47
C SER A 122 13.97 1.93 -4.27
N ALA A 123 14.39 3.19 -4.16
CA ALA A 123 15.19 3.70 -3.06
C ALA A 123 14.37 4.22 -1.86
N ALA A 124 13.03 4.16 -1.91
CA ALA A 124 12.18 4.73 -0.86
C ALA A 124 12.54 4.13 0.52
N THR A 125 12.67 4.97 1.54
CA THR A 125 13.00 4.51 2.90
C THR A 125 11.74 4.07 3.64
N GLU A 126 11.91 3.22 4.67
CA GLU A 126 10.79 2.82 5.54
C GLU A 126 10.16 4.05 6.21
N VAL A 127 10.98 5.03 6.59
CA VAL A 127 10.53 6.28 7.22
C VAL A 127 9.62 7.07 6.27
N GLU A 128 9.99 7.20 4.99
CA GLU A 128 9.16 7.90 4.00
C GLU A 128 7.79 7.24 3.80
N VAL A 129 7.76 5.91 3.66
CA VAL A 129 6.53 5.14 3.49
C VAL A 129 5.67 5.18 4.76
N GLN A 130 6.31 5.08 5.93
CA GLN A 130 5.64 5.20 7.23
C GLN A 130 5.01 6.58 7.41
N GLU A 131 5.73 7.67 7.11
CA GLU A 131 5.21 9.04 7.23
C GLU A 131 4.07 9.29 6.24
N ALA A 132 4.15 8.75 5.02
CA ALA A 132 3.04 8.77 4.08
C ALA A 132 1.81 8.03 4.63
N THR A 133 2.00 6.86 5.24
CA THR A 133 0.94 6.04 5.84
C THR A 133 0.27 6.74 7.02
N LYS A 134 1.07 7.30 7.95
CA LYS A 134 0.59 8.12 9.08
C LYS A 134 -0.32 9.24 8.61
N LYS A 135 0.18 10.06 7.67
CA LYS A 135 -0.58 11.20 7.13
C LYS A 135 -1.84 10.73 6.42
N TRP A 136 -1.75 9.65 5.62
CA TRP A 136 -2.91 9.10 4.94
C TRP A 136 -4.01 8.74 5.95
N LEU A 137 -3.72 7.90 6.95
CA LEU A 137 -4.67 7.52 8.01
C LEU A 137 -5.23 8.72 8.79
N MET A 138 -4.38 9.68 9.15
CA MET A 138 -4.79 10.90 9.86
C MET A 138 -5.87 11.68 9.09
N TYR A 139 -5.72 11.78 7.77
CA TYR A 139 -6.65 12.49 6.89
C TYR A 139 -7.77 11.58 6.34
N ALA A 140 -8.04 10.43 6.94
CA ALA A 140 -9.16 9.58 6.52
C ALA A 140 -10.52 10.31 6.61
N LYS A 141 -10.74 11.08 7.69
CA LYS A 141 -11.96 11.88 7.91
C LYS A 141 -12.20 12.98 6.87
N ASP A 142 -11.17 13.34 6.13
CA ASP A 142 -11.19 14.40 5.14
C ASP A 142 -11.50 13.86 3.72
N ARG A 143 -11.66 12.53 3.57
CA ARG A 143 -12.04 11.88 2.31
C ARG A 143 -13.56 11.91 2.12
N ASP A 144 -14.01 11.55 0.92
CA ASP A 144 -15.44 11.38 0.59
C ASP A 144 -16.33 12.58 0.97
N GLY A 145 -15.81 13.80 0.73
CA GLY A 145 -16.53 15.06 1.00
C GLY A 145 -16.31 15.64 2.39
N GLY A 146 -15.60 14.94 3.30
CA GLY A 146 -15.34 15.41 4.67
C GLY A 146 -14.60 16.75 4.75
N ARG A 147 -13.68 17.03 3.81
CA ARG A 147 -13.04 18.37 3.71
C ARG A 147 -14.06 19.48 3.46
N ASN A 148 -14.99 19.26 2.54
CA ASN A 148 -15.98 20.26 2.15
C ASN A 148 -16.98 20.48 3.29
N GLN A 149 -17.40 19.41 3.96
CA GLN A 149 -18.26 19.50 5.15
C GLN A 149 -17.58 20.29 6.28
N ARG A 150 -16.30 20.02 6.56
CA ARG A 150 -15.54 20.78 7.56
C ARG A 150 -15.39 22.25 7.18
N ALA A 151 -15.09 22.54 5.91
CA ALA A 151 -14.99 23.92 5.42
C ALA A 151 -16.33 24.67 5.59
N ASN A 152 -17.45 24.02 5.25
CA ASN A 152 -18.79 24.59 5.40
C ASN A 152 -19.18 24.81 6.87
N LEU A 153 -18.86 23.86 7.76
CA LEU A 153 -19.10 24.02 9.21
C LEU A 153 -18.30 25.19 9.78
N MET A 154 -17.04 25.35 9.38
CA MET A 154 -16.21 26.47 9.85
C MET A 154 -16.72 27.81 9.32
N ALA A 155 -17.23 27.86 8.08
CA ALA A 155 -17.84 29.07 7.52
C ALA A 155 -19.13 29.50 8.25
N ASN A 156 -19.91 28.53 8.75
CA ASN A 156 -21.15 28.80 9.48
C ASN A 156 -20.96 29.21 10.95
N VAL A 157 -19.78 29.00 11.54
CA VAL A 157 -19.47 29.39 12.93
C VAL A 157 -18.94 30.83 13.03
N ILE A 158 -18.54 31.42 11.91
CA ILE A 158 -17.96 32.77 11.83
C ILE A 158 -19.02 33.84 11.49
N ASN A 159 -20.23 33.41 11.11
CA ASN A 159 -21.42 34.26 10.93
C ASN A 159 -22.33 34.17 12.16
#